data_AF-A0A962U674-F1
#
_entry.id   AF-A0A962U674-F1
#
_cell.length_a   1.000
_cell.length_b   1.000
_cell.length_c   1.000
_cell.angle_alpha   90.00
_cell.angle_beta   90.00
_cell.angle_gamma   90.00
#
_symmetry.space_group_name_H-M   'P 1'
#
loop_
_entity.id
_entity.type
_entity.pdbx_description
1 polymer ?
#
loop_
_entity_poly.entity_id
_entity_poly.type
_entity_poly.pdbx_seq_one_letter_code
_entity_poly.pdbx_strand_id
1 'polypeptide(L)'
;MNMQELNELDFSNIGDWPAIVKALLVLILCAGVGVAWYFLDIEDQYLALSRVENVEKDLRVDFEAKQAKAANLDAYRAQLAEMQESFGAMLRQLPNRTEVADLLVDV
;
A
#
# COMPACT_ATOMS: atom_id res chain seq x y z
N MET A 1 -34.83 -47.75 14.81
CA MET A 1 -34.37 -46.55 15.55
C MET A 1 -35.59 -45.99 16.26
N ASN A 2 -35.68 -46.16 17.58
CA ASN A 2 -36.83 -45.72 18.36
C ASN A 2 -36.70 -44.23 18.67
N MET A 3 -37.67 -43.43 18.22
CA MET A 3 -37.74 -41.98 18.50
C MET A 3 -37.93 -41.66 20.00
N GLN A 4 -38.17 -42.68 20.83
CA GLN A 4 -38.35 -42.56 22.29
C GLN A 4 -37.01 -42.35 23.01
N GLU A 5 -35.90 -42.91 22.51
CA GLU A 5 -34.55 -42.73 23.08
C GLU A 5 -34.03 -41.28 22.92
N LEU A 6 -34.60 -40.51 21.99
CA LEU A 6 -34.28 -39.10 21.79
C LEU A 6 -35.02 -38.16 22.76
N ASN A 7 -36.03 -38.67 23.48
CA ASN A 7 -36.87 -37.86 24.37
C ASN A 7 -36.44 -37.97 25.85
N GLU A 8 -35.57 -38.93 26.18
CA GLU A 8 -34.98 -39.14 27.50
C GLU A 8 -33.53 -38.61 27.59
N LEU A 9 -33.18 -37.59 26.79
CA LEU A 9 -31.88 -36.93 26.90
C LEU A 9 -31.80 -36.10 28.18
N ASP A 10 -31.32 -36.72 29.25
CA ASP A 10 -30.91 -36.04 30.48
C ASP A 10 -29.44 -35.56 30.33
N PHE A 11 -29.21 -34.26 30.55
CA PHE A 11 -27.88 -33.64 30.52
C PHE A 11 -26.97 -34.11 31.67
N SER A 12 -27.55 -34.71 32.72
CA SER A 12 -26.82 -35.30 33.84
C SER A 12 -26.06 -36.59 33.45
N ASN A 13 -26.54 -37.32 32.43
CA ASN A 13 -25.95 -38.56 31.93
C ASN A 13 -25.63 -38.51 30.42
N ILE A 14 -24.84 -37.50 30.01
CA ILE A 14 -24.37 -37.34 28.62
C ILE A 14 -23.62 -38.58 28.08
N GLY A 15 -23.05 -39.38 28.99
CA GLY A 15 -22.34 -40.62 28.71
C GLY A 15 -23.20 -41.76 28.18
N ASP A 16 -24.51 -41.74 28.39
CA ASP A 16 -25.43 -42.80 27.94
C ASP A 16 -26.19 -42.43 26.66
N TRP A 17 -25.97 -41.23 26.11
CA TRP A 17 -26.68 -40.79 24.89
C TRP A 17 -26.38 -41.70 23.70
N PRO A 18 -27.36 -41.89 22.78
CA PRO A 18 -27.16 -42.64 21.55
C PRO A 18 -25.93 -42.14 20.78
N ALA A 19 -25.14 -43.06 20.23
CA ALA A 19 -23.87 -42.74 19.56
C ALA A 19 -24.01 -41.68 18.45
N ILE A 20 -25.16 -41.66 17.76
CA ILE A 20 -25.48 -40.69 16.71
C ILE A 20 -25.59 -39.27 17.28
N VAL A 21 -26.20 -39.08 18.45
CA VAL A 21 -26.36 -37.75 19.06
C VAL A 21 -25.02 -37.22 19.55
N LYS A 22 -24.19 -38.07 20.15
CA LYS A 22 -22.83 -37.71 20.54
C LYS A 22 -21.99 -37.28 19.33
N ALA A 23 -22.06 -38.02 18.23
CA ALA A 23 -21.37 -37.68 16.99
C ALA A 23 -21.81 -36.34 16.42
N LEU A 24 -23.11 -36.04 16.42
CA LEU A 24 -23.62 -34.73 15.98
C LEU A 24 -23.14 -33.59 16.89
N LEU A 25 -23.13 -33.78 18.20
CA LEU A 25 -22.67 -32.77 19.15
C LEU A 25 -21.17 -32.46 18.96
N VAL A 26 -20.35 -33.51 18.79
CA VAL A 26 -18.92 -33.36 18.46
C VAL A 26 -18.74 -32.62 17.14
N LEU A 27 -19.53 -32.93 16.12
CA LEU A 27 -19.45 -32.25 14.82
C LEU A 27 -19.81 -30.77 14.93
N ILE A 28 -20.84 -30.42 15.72
CA ILE A 28 -21.21 -29.03 16.00
C ILE A 28 -20.11 -28.30 16.77
N LEU A 29 -19.50 -28.93 17.77
CA LEU A 29 -18.38 -28.35 18.50
C LEU A 29 -17.16 -28.12 17.60
N CYS A 30 -16.80 -29.10 16.76
CA CYS A 30 -15.72 -28.95 15.78
C CYS A 30 -16.00 -27.82 14.78
N ALA A 31 -17.23 -27.72 14.28
CA ALA A 31 -17.62 -26.63 13.39
C ALA A 31 -17.55 -25.27 14.11
N GLY A 32 -18.02 -25.20 15.37
CA GLY A 32 -17.93 -23.99 16.20
C GLY A 32 -16.50 -23.53 16.45
N VAL A 33 -15.59 -24.46 16.75
CA VAL A 33 -14.16 -24.17 16.89
C VAL A 33 -13.55 -23.73 15.56
N GLY A 34 -13.90 -24.36 14.44
CA GLY A 34 -13.43 -23.95 13.11
C GLY A 34 -13.88 -22.54 12.73
N VAL A 35 -15.14 -22.19 13.02
CA VAL A 35 -15.66 -20.83 12.81
C VAL A 35 -14.96 -19.83 13.73
N ALA A 36 -14.81 -20.15 15.02
CA ALA A 36 -14.11 -19.28 15.97
C ALA A 36 -12.65 -19.05 15.55
N TRP A 37 -11.96 -20.09 15.09
CA TRP A 37 -10.59 -19.97 14.59
C TRP A 37 -10.51 -19.11 13.32
N TYR A 38 -11.47 -19.28 12.40
CA TYR A 38 -11.56 -18.44 11.20
C TYR A 38 -11.73 -16.97 11.57
N PHE A 39 -12.67 -16.63 12.46
CA PHE A 39 -12.90 -15.24 12.85
C PHE A 39 -11.76 -14.63 13.69
N LEU A 40 -11.14 -15.40 14.58
CA LEU A 40 -10.10 -14.85 15.48
C LEU A 40 -8.74 -14.64 14.81
N ASP A 41 -8.41 -15.39 13.75
CA ASP A 41 -7.05 -15.37 13.19
C ASP A 41 -6.99 -14.83 11.76
N ILE A 42 -8.04 -15.02 10.95
CA ILE A 42 -7.97 -14.70 9.50
C ILE A 42 -8.26 -13.23 9.24
N GLU A 43 -9.14 -12.59 10.02
CA GLU A 43 -9.51 -11.19 9.82
C GLU A 43 -8.30 -10.25 10.01
N ASP A 44 -7.55 -10.45 11.10
CA ASP A 44 -6.34 -9.67 11.40
C ASP A 44 -5.24 -9.88 10.35
N GLN A 45 -5.09 -11.09 9.84
CA GLN A 45 -4.13 -11.40 8.78
C GLN A 45 -4.46 -10.70 7.46
N TYR A 46 -5.75 -10.66 7.08
CA TYR A 46 -6.18 -9.93 5.88
C TYR A 46 -5.99 -8.41 6.02
N LEU A 47 -6.26 -7.85 7.19
CA LEU A 47 -6.02 -6.43 7.47
C LEU A 47 -4.53 -6.09 7.44
N ALA A 48 -3.69 -6.93 8.05
CA ALA A 48 -2.24 -6.77 8.02
C ALA A 48 -1.70 -6.84 6.58
N LEU A 49 -2.17 -7.80 5.78
CA LEU A 49 -1.77 -7.96 4.39
C LEU A 49 -2.14 -6.73 3.55
N SER A 50 -3.39 -6.26 3.65
CA SER A 50 -3.86 -5.07 2.93
C SER A 50 -3.05 -3.81 3.28
N ARG A 51 -2.66 -3.67 4.56
CA ARG A 51 -1.81 -2.57 5.01
C ARG A 51 -0.43 -2.60 4.35
N VAL A 52 0.22 -3.77 4.34
CA VAL A 52 1.56 -3.93 3.78
C VAL A 52 1.53 -3.74 2.26
N GLU A 53 0.52 -4.25 1.58
CA GLU A 53 0.36 -4.11 0.12
C GLU A 53 0.22 -2.64 -0.31
N ASN A 54 -0.53 -1.84 0.45
CA ASN A 54 -0.66 -0.41 0.17
C ASN A 54 0.67 0.33 0.37
N VAL A 55 1.39 0.02 1.45
CA VAL A 55 2.72 0.60 1.69
C VAL A 55 3.70 0.21 0.59
N GLU A 56 3.67 -1.03 0.11
CA GLU A 56 4.50 -1.48 -1.00
C GLU A 56 4.21 -0.70 -2.29
N LYS A 57 2.94 -0.51 -2.63
CA LYS A 57 2.52 0.26 -3.81
C LYS A 57 3.04 1.70 -3.75
N ASP A 58 2.87 2.36 -2.61
CA ASP A 58 3.35 3.73 -2.41
C ASP A 58 4.88 3.80 -2.54
N LEU A 59 5.60 2.88 -1.90
CA LEU A 59 7.07 2.82 -1.99
C LEU A 59 7.55 2.56 -3.42
N ARG A 60 6.83 1.73 -4.19
CA ARG A 60 7.18 1.42 -5.57
C ARG A 60 7.01 2.62 -6.47
N VAL A 61 5.91 3.36 -6.32
CA VAL A 61 5.68 4.62 -7.05
C VAL A 61 6.77 5.65 -6.71
N ASP A 62 7.10 5.80 -5.42
CA ASP A 62 8.17 6.69 -4.99
C ASP A 62 9.54 6.30 -5.55
N PHE A 63 9.83 5.00 -5.58
CA PHE A 63 11.06 4.47 -6.15
C PHE A 63 11.14 4.72 -7.66
N GLU A 64 10.08 4.42 -8.41
CA GLU A 64 9.99 4.68 -9.85
C GLU A 64 10.17 6.18 -10.15
N ALA A 65 9.53 7.06 -9.38
CA ALA A 65 9.68 8.51 -9.53
C ALA A 65 11.11 8.99 -9.25
N LYS A 66 11.78 8.45 -8.21
CA LYS A 66 13.17 8.79 -7.88
C LYS A 66 14.14 8.22 -8.91
N GLN A 67 13.90 7.00 -9.37
CA GLN A 67 14.72 6.34 -10.40
C GLN A 67 14.63 7.11 -11.72
N ALA A 68 13.43 7.51 -12.15
CA ALA A 68 13.25 8.30 -13.36
C ALA A 68 13.99 9.65 -13.29
N LYS A 69 13.96 10.31 -12.13
CA LYS A 69 14.74 11.54 -11.88
C LYS A 69 16.25 11.28 -11.89
N ALA A 70 16.72 10.19 -11.31
CA ALA A 70 18.14 9.83 -11.29
C ALA A 70 18.65 9.45 -12.69
N ALA A 71 17.86 8.72 -13.48
CA ALA A 71 18.21 8.32 -14.84
C ALA A 71 18.28 9.51 -15.80
N ASN A 72 17.39 10.50 -15.65
CA ASN A 72 17.41 11.73 -16.46
C ASN A 72 18.33 12.82 -15.93
N LEU A 73 19.04 12.58 -14.82
CA LEU A 73 19.88 13.59 -14.16
C LEU A 73 21.03 14.04 -15.06
N ASP A 74 21.64 13.11 -15.80
CA ASP A 74 22.71 13.42 -16.75
C ASP A 74 22.20 14.24 -17.96
N ALA A 75 21.00 13.92 -18.46
CA ALA A 75 20.36 14.70 -19.53
C ALA A 75 19.99 16.12 -19.07
N TYR A 76 19.47 16.27 -17.85
CA TYR A 76 19.19 17.58 -17.26
C TYR A 76 20.47 18.39 -17.02
N ARG A 77 21.58 17.76 -16.62
CA ARG A 77 22.89 18.41 -16.50
C ARG A 77 23.41 18.90 -17.86
N ALA A 78 23.24 18.10 -18.90
CA ALA A 78 23.62 18.49 -20.26
C ALA A 78 22.82 19.71 -20.75
N GLN A 79 21.50 19.72 -20.55
CA GLN A 79 20.64 20.86 -20.88
C GLN A 79 21.02 22.12 -20.09
N LEU A 80 21.36 21.99 -18.80
CA LEU A 80 21.83 23.13 -18.01
C LEU A 80 23.14 23.72 -18.53
N ALA A 81 24.06 22.86 -19.00
CA ALA A 81 25.33 23.32 -19.59
C ALA A 81 25.09 24.10 -20.91
N GLU A 82 24.23 23.58 -21.78
CA GLU A 82 23.83 24.25 -23.02
C GLU A 82 23.12 25.59 -22.76
N MET A 83 22.27 25.63 -21.73
CA MET A 83 21.58 26.86 -21.32
C MET A 83 22.56 27.90 -20.75
N GLN A 84 23.60 27.48 -20.01
CA GLN A 84 24.66 28.37 -19.53
C GLN A 84 25.52 28.93 -20.67
N GLU A 85 25.85 28.11 -21.67
CA GLU A 85 26.58 28.56 -22.85
C GLU A 85 25.78 29.60 -23.65
N SER A 86 24.49 29.33 -23.87
CA SER A 86 23.55 30.26 -24.51
C SER A 86 23.38 31.56 -23.72
N PHE A 87 23.27 31.49 -22.39
CA PHE A 87 23.24 32.67 -21.53
C PHE A 87 24.55 33.46 -21.58
N GLY A 88 25.70 32.77 -21.59
CA GLY A 88 27.01 33.41 -21.73
C GLY A 88 27.19 34.12 -23.07
N ALA A 89 26.62 33.58 -24.15
CA ALA A 89 26.56 34.24 -25.44
C ALA A 89 25.66 35.49 -25.40
N MET A 90 24.49 35.41 -24.77
CA MET A 90 23.59 36.55 -24.56
C MET A 90 24.21 37.65 -23.67
N LEU A 91 24.93 37.28 -22.61
CA LEU A 91 25.66 38.24 -21.76
C LEU A 91 26.77 38.97 -22.53
N ARG A 92 27.43 38.29 -23.49
CA ARG A 92 28.39 38.94 -24.40
C ARG A 92 27.73 39.83 -25.44
N GLN A 93 26.46 39.57 -25.76
CA GLN A 93 25.64 40.39 -26.64
C GLN A 93 24.96 41.55 -25.90
N LEU A 94 24.98 41.59 -24.55
CA LEU A 94 24.57 42.77 -23.82
C LEU A 94 25.62 43.87 -24.06
N PRO A 95 25.25 44.96 -24.76
CA PRO A 95 26.18 46.01 -25.12
C PRO A 95 26.81 46.62 -23.87
N ASN A 96 28.11 46.93 -23.97
CA ASN A 96 28.84 47.68 -22.96
C ASN A 96 28.04 48.91 -22.53
N ARG A 97 28.10 49.23 -21.24
CA ARG A 97 27.56 50.43 -20.56
C ARG A 97 28.04 51.78 -21.14
N THR A 98 28.56 51.83 -22.36
CA THR A 98 29.15 53.00 -23.01
C THR A 98 28.21 53.76 -23.96
N GLU A 99 26.95 53.33 -24.14
CA GLU A 99 25.94 54.10 -24.89
C GLU A 99 24.78 54.65 -24.02
N VAL A 100 24.90 54.60 -22.69
CA VAL A 100 23.91 55.21 -21.77
C VAL A 100 24.33 56.64 -21.36
N ALA A 101 25.08 57.34 -22.22
CA ALA A 101 25.56 58.69 -21.97
C ALA A 101 25.20 59.70 -23.07
N ASP A 102 24.17 59.43 -23.88
CA ASP A 102 23.69 60.38 -24.91
C ASP A 102 22.19 60.70 -24.82
N LEU A 103 21.54 60.34 -23.71
CA LEU A 103 20.12 60.65 -23.43
C LEU A 103 19.94 61.63 -22.26
N LEU A 104 20.98 62.42 -21.94
CA LEU A 104 20.93 63.51 -20.95
C LEU A 104 21.32 64.88 -21.53
N VAL A 105 21.31 65.06 -22.85
CA VAL A 105 21.54 66.37 -23.50
C VAL A 105 20.51 66.58 -24.61
N ASP A 106 19.22 66.62 -24.26
CA ASP A 106 18.24 67.38 -25.05
C ASP A 106 17.07 67.85 -24.17
N VAL A 107 17.41 68.63 -23.12
CA VAL A 107 16.47 69.51 -22.40
C VAL A 107 17.17 70.82 -22.06
#